data_AF-A0A2S6N0R0-F1
#
_entry.id   AF-A0A2S6N0R0-F1
#
_cell.length_a   1.000
_cell.length_b   1.000
_cell.length_c   1.000
_cell.angle_alpha   90.00
_cell.angle_beta   90.00
_cell.angle_gamma   90.00
#
_symmetry.space_group_name_H-M   'P 1'
#
loop_
_entity.id
_entity.type
_entity.pdbx_description
1 polymer ?
#
loop_
_entity_poly.entity_id
_entity_poly.type
_entity_poly.pdbx_seq_one_letter_code
_entity_poly.pdbx_strand_id
1 'polypeptide(L)' 'MNQGKIWTVVSPSVGLPLLLGSVTVIAILVHVAILSHTTWFPGYWQGGLKKAAAIETSIVG' A
#
# COMPACT_ATOMS: atom_id res chain seq x y z
N MET A 1 -7.46 -21.80 15.20
CA MET A 1 -6.99 -20.89 16.26
C MET A 1 -6.67 -21.70 17.53
N ASN A 2 -5.57 -22.45 17.55
CA ASN A 2 -5.19 -23.34 18.67
C ASN A 2 -4.01 -22.81 19.51
N GLN A 3 -3.52 -21.60 19.22
CA GLN A 3 -2.32 -21.01 19.86
C GLN A 3 -2.63 -20.00 20.95
N GLY A 4 -3.83 -20.03 21.55
CA GLY A 4 -4.21 -19.09 22.63
C GLY A 4 -3.33 -19.18 23.87
N LYS A 5 -2.65 -20.32 24.09
CA LYS A 5 -1.71 -20.52 25.20
C LYS A 5 -0.36 -19.80 25.00
N ILE A 6 -0.11 -19.15 23.87
CA ILE A 6 1.15 -18.43 23.63
C ILE A 6 1.44 -17.36 24.70
N TRP A 7 0.39 -16.78 25.29
CA TRP A 7 0.51 -15.74 26.31
C TRP A 7 0.96 -16.25 27.69
N THR A 8 1.07 -17.57 27.88
CA THR A 8 1.68 -18.15 29.09
C THR A 8 3.20 -18.24 29.00
N VAL A 9 3.76 -18.07 27.80
CA VAL A 9 5.23 -18.11 27.55
C VAL A 9 5.77 -16.79 26.99
N VAL A 10 4.91 -15.92 26.46
CA VAL A 10 5.25 -14.57 26.00
C VAL A 10 4.34 -13.57 26.72
N SER A 11 4.92 -12.53 27.31
CA SER A 11 4.12 -11.48 27.96
C SER A 11 3.27 -10.71 26.94
N PRO A 12 1.95 -10.59 27.13
CA PRO A 12 1.06 -9.89 26.20
C PRO A 12 1.36 -8.39 26.10
N SER A 13 1.82 -7.75 27.18
CA SER A 13 2.16 -6.32 27.18
C SER A 13 3.34 -5.97 26.28
N VAL A 14 4.16 -6.95 25.89
CA VAL A 14 5.29 -6.74 24.96
C VAL A 14 5.00 -7.43 23.62
N GLY A 15 4.48 -8.66 23.64
CA GLY A 15 4.22 -9.43 22.42
C GLY A 15 3.10 -8.85 21.56
N LEU A 16 2.02 -8.30 22.14
CA LEU A 16 0.97 -7.66 21.35
C LEU A 16 1.45 -6.37 20.66
N PRO A 17 2.11 -5.43 21.35
CA PRO A 17 2.71 -4.27 20.68
C PRO A 17 3.72 -4.65 19.60
N LEU A 18 4.57 -5.65 19.85
CA LEU A 18 5.52 -6.12 18.84
C LEU A 18 4.83 -6.72 17.61
N LEU A 19 3.79 -7.54 17.81
CA LEU A 19 3.02 -8.12 16.72
C LEU A 19 2.37 -7.03 15.86
N LEU A 20 1.62 -6.12 16.49
CA LEU A 20 0.93 -5.04 15.79
C LEU A 20 1.91 -4.09 15.12
N GLY A 21 2.99 -3.71 15.81
CA GLY A 21 4.04 -2.85 15.27
C GLY A 21 4.74 -3.48 14.06
N SER A 22 5.06 -4.77 14.13
CA SER A 22 5.67 -5.49 13.01
C SER A 22 4.75 -5.54 11.79
N VAL A 23 3.46 -5.81 12.00
CA VAL A 23 2.46 -5.80 10.91
C VAL A 23 2.34 -4.41 10.29
N THR A 24 2.35 -3.34 11.09
CA THR A 24 2.34 -1.96 10.59
C THR A 24 3.58 -1.66 9.75
N VAL A 25 4.78 -2.05 10.20
CA VAL A 25 6.03 -1.86 9.44
C VAL A 25 5.96 -2.61 8.11
N ILE A 26 5.52 -3.88 8.13
CA ILE A 26 5.36 -4.68 6.91
C ILE A 26 4.38 -4.00 5.94
N ALA A 27 3.23 -3.53 6.43
CA ALA A 27 2.25 -2.84 5.59
C ALA A 27 2.86 -1.60 4.92
N ILE A 28 3.59 -0.76 5.65
CA ILE A 28 4.25 0.42 5.09
C ILE A 28 5.28 0.01 4.02
N LEU A 29 6.13 -0.97 4.30
CA LEU A 29 7.15 -1.43 3.35
C LEU A 29 6.54 -1.97 2.06
N VAL A 30 5.46 -2.74 2.15
CA VAL A 30 4.74 -3.24 0.97
C VAL A 30 4.16 -2.09 0.15
N HIS A 31 3.55 -1.08 0.79
CA HIS A 31 3.03 0.09 0.06
C HIS A 31 4.13 0.89 -0.62
N VAL A 32 5.28 1.08 0.05
CA VAL A 32 6.45 1.73 -0.54
C VAL A 32 6.98 0.93 -1.72
N ALA A 33 7.07 -0.40 -1.61
CA ALA A 33 7.52 -1.25 -2.70
C ALA A 33 6.61 -1.14 -3.94
N ILE A 34 5.29 -1.15 -3.74
CA ILE A 34 4.33 -0.97 -4.83
C ILE A 34 4.47 0.43 -5.45
N LEU A 35 4.67 1.46 -4.63
CA LEU A 35 4.87 2.82 -5.10
C LEU A 35 6.13 2.95 -5.97
N SER A 36 7.23 2.27 -5.61
CA SER A 36 8.50 2.37 -6.33
C SER A 36 8.63 1.43 -7.53
N HIS A 37 7.89 0.32 -7.57
CA HIS A 37 8.06 -0.72 -8.60
C HIS A 37 6.85 -0.87 -9.54
N THR A 38 5.84 -0.02 -9.42
CA THR A 38 4.68 -0.01 -10.33
C THR A 38 4.39 1.41 -10.83
N THR A 39 3.78 1.52 -12.00
CA THR A 39 3.45 2.83 -12.60
C THR A 39 2.06 3.34 -12.20
N TRP A 40 1.14 2.44 -11.84
CA TRP A 40 -0.24 2.80 -11.53
C TRP A 40 -0.38 3.52 -10.20
N PHE A 41 0.43 3.18 -9.18
CA PHE A 41 0.29 3.76 -7.85
C PHE A 41 0.79 5.22 -7.80
N PRO A 42 1.98 5.56 -8.36
CA PRO A 42 2.36 6.96 -8.56
C PRO A 42 1.36 7.71 -9.46
N GLY A 43 0.87 7.09 -10.53
CA GLY A 43 -0.13 7.70 -11.42
C GLY A 43 -1.47 7.99 -10.72
N TYR A 44 -1.86 7.17 -9.75
CA TYR A 44 -3.01 7.42 -8.88
C TYR A 44 -2.77 8.64 -7.98
N TRP A 45 -1.63 8.74 -7.30
CA TRP A 45 -1.28 9.88 -6.44
C TRP A 45 -1.10 11.20 -7.19
N GLN A 46 -0.70 11.14 -8.46
CA GLN A 46 -0.58 12.31 -9.33
C GLN A 46 -1.95 12.90 -9.75
N GLY A 47 -3.07 12.36 -9.25
CA GLY A 47 -4.41 12.93 -9.40
C GLY A 47 -5.30 12.23 -10.42
N GLY A 48 -4.86 11.07 -10.94
CA GLY A 48 -5.59 10.29 -11.94
C GLY A 48 -5.58 10.95 -13.33
N LEU A 49 -5.55 10.13 -14.36
CA LEU A 49 -5.66 10.54 -15.76
C LEU A 49 -6.97 11.32 -16.00
N LYS A 50 -6.95 12.65 -15.85
CA LYS A 50 -7.98 13.55 -16.39
C LYS A 50 -7.35 14.71 -17.18
N LYS A 51 -6.69 14.36 -18.28
CA LYS A 51 -6.92 14.95 -19.62
C LYS A 51 -6.06 14.24 -20.68
N ALA A 52 -6.70 13.44 -21.54
CA ALA A 52 -6.59 13.70 -22.96
C ALA A 52 -8.00 14.14 -23.38
N ALA A 53 -8.22 15.44 -23.54
CA ALA A 53 -9.50 15.98 -23.99
C ALA A 53 -9.53 16.13 -25.50
N ALA A 54 -10.61 15.61 -26.08
CA ALA A 54 -11.33 16.06 -27.28
C ALA A 54 -10.64 15.98 -28.65
N ILE A 55 -11.52 15.89 -29.66
CA ILE A 55 -11.35 15.36 -31.01
C ILE A 55 -11.02 16.49 -32.03
N GLU A 56 -10.38 16.09 -33.13
CA GLU A 56 -10.31 16.67 -34.49
C GLU A 56 -9.59 18.03 -34.70
N THR A 57 -8.45 17.98 -35.40
CA THR A 57 -8.10 19.01 -36.38
C THR A 57 -8.40 18.47 -37.77
N SER A 58 -9.66 18.65 -38.19
CA SER A 58 -9.98 18.88 -39.60
C SER A 58 -9.29 20.16 -40.03
N ILE A 59 -8.21 20.11 -40.82
CA ILE A 59 -7.97 20.96 -42.00
C ILE A 59 -6.69 20.56 -42.78
N VAL A 60 -6.92 20.17 -44.04
CA VAL A 60 -6.10 20.33 -45.27
C VAL A 60 -4.93 19.37 -45.54
N GLY A 61 -5.15 18.55 -46.57
CA GLY A 61 -4.20 17.74 -47.34
C GLY A 61 -4.95 17.02 -48.45
#